data_AF-A0A5D0UPN5-F1
#
_entry.id   AF-A0A5D0UPN5-F1
#
_cell.length_a   1.000
_cell.length_b   1.000
_cell.length_c   1.000
_cell.angle_alpha   90.00
_cell.angle_beta   90.00
_cell.angle_gamma   90.00
#
_symmetry.space_group_name_H-M   'P 1'
#
loop_
_entity.id
_entity.type
_entity.pdbx_description
1 polymer ?
#
loop_
_entity_poly.entity_id
_entity_poly.type
_entity_poly.pdbx_seq_one_letter_code
_entity_poly.pdbx_strand_id
1 'polypeptide(L)'
;MTETTARVPRRSDHDGRRLARHLAEMVAAMLVGMLLLDPVWRAGAAVLGGGDVLARADVAALLMATDMALGMAAWMWHRGHGRAATVEMVAAMYVPFLLLLPPWWAGLLGDHGLTLGGHLLMLPAMVLVALRHRHAPPARPRRHPVVVALARRWPTGLALLMTLDLWFAPAVLAPWTLLVLPAGYLLLGTVRRQWRDRRVLALQLAGLAGWGGLAAAALAGPDGVAGALVAAGWLGHAAWDLAHHRNGRVVPRAYAEWCGVLDAAVGITMVLALLHG
;
A
#
# COMPACT_ATOMS: atom_id res chain seq x y z
N MET A 1 -6.63 -53.30 -36.29
CA MET A 1 -6.20 -51.93 -36.62
C MET A 1 -6.94 -50.99 -35.69
N THR A 2 -6.33 -50.61 -34.57
CA THR A 2 -6.94 -49.77 -33.53
C THR A 2 -5.94 -48.67 -33.17
N GLU A 3 -6.11 -47.50 -33.78
CA GLU A 3 -5.37 -46.29 -33.42
C GLU A 3 -5.79 -45.84 -32.03
N THR A 4 -4.87 -45.95 -31.08
CA THR A 4 -4.99 -45.32 -29.76
C THR A 4 -4.48 -43.88 -29.89
N THR A 5 -5.40 -42.93 -30.09
CA THR A 5 -5.08 -41.50 -30.04
C THR A 5 -4.87 -41.08 -28.58
N ALA A 6 -3.61 -41.09 -28.15
CA ALA A 6 -3.22 -40.54 -26.85
C ALA A 6 -3.45 -39.02 -26.86
N ARG A 7 -4.52 -38.57 -26.19
CA ARG A 7 -4.81 -37.15 -26.00
C ARG A 7 -3.80 -36.57 -25.01
N VAL A 8 -2.78 -35.87 -25.50
CA VAL A 8 -1.80 -35.16 -24.67
C VAL A 8 -2.53 -34.10 -23.84
N PRO A 9 -2.47 -34.16 -22.49
CA PRO A 9 -3.13 -33.16 -21.65
C PRO A 9 -2.41 -31.81 -21.75
N ARG A 10 -3.19 -30.72 -21.87
CA ARG A 10 -2.81 -29.30 -21.96
C ARG A 10 -2.03 -28.80 -20.72
N ARG A 11 -0.77 -29.22 -20.54
CA ARG A 11 0.12 -28.73 -19.47
C ARG A 11 0.48 -27.24 -19.62
N SER A 12 0.50 -26.71 -20.84
CA SER A 12 0.93 -25.34 -21.16
C SER A 12 0.04 -24.24 -20.57
N ASP A 13 -1.28 -24.44 -20.48
CA ASP A 13 -2.20 -23.40 -20.01
C ASP A 13 -2.13 -23.20 -18.48
N HIS A 14 -1.72 -24.23 -17.74
CA HIS A 14 -1.61 -24.16 -16.29
C HIS A 14 -0.31 -23.48 -15.83
N ASP A 15 0.79 -23.71 -16.57
CA ASP A 15 2.09 -23.10 -16.31
C ASP A 15 2.08 -21.60 -16.64
N GLY A 16 1.43 -21.20 -17.73
CA GLY A 16 1.28 -19.80 -18.13
C GLY A 16 0.51 -18.96 -17.08
N ARG A 17 -0.62 -19.48 -16.58
CA ARG A 17 -1.40 -18.79 -15.52
C ARG A 17 -0.63 -18.66 -14.21
N ARG A 18 0.18 -19.67 -13.87
CA ARG A 18 1.00 -19.65 -12.64
C ARG A 18 2.12 -18.61 -12.76
N LEU A 19 2.75 -18.51 -13.92
CA LEU A 19 3.75 -17.49 -14.22
C LEU A 19 3.13 -16.09 -14.24
N ALA A 20 2.01 -15.90 -14.92
CA ALA A 20 1.31 -14.61 -14.97
C ALA A 20 0.88 -14.14 -13.57
N ARG A 21 0.35 -15.04 -12.74
CA ARG A 21 0.04 -14.74 -11.33
C ARG A 21 1.29 -14.34 -10.56
N HIS A 22 2.40 -15.04 -10.76
CA HIS A 22 3.66 -14.71 -10.10
C HIS A 22 4.20 -13.33 -10.50
N LEU A 23 4.14 -13.00 -11.80
CA LEU A 23 4.49 -11.66 -12.30
C LEU A 23 3.56 -10.58 -11.73
N ALA A 24 2.25 -10.84 -11.68
CA ALA A 24 1.29 -9.91 -11.09
C ALA A 24 1.53 -9.70 -9.58
N GLU A 25 1.86 -10.76 -8.84
CA GLU A 25 2.25 -10.67 -7.41
C GLU A 25 3.51 -9.79 -7.24
N MET A 26 4.48 -9.94 -8.14
CA MET A 26 5.71 -9.14 -8.15
C MET A 26 5.44 -7.67 -8.44
N VAL A 27 4.67 -7.36 -9.49
CA VAL A 27 4.30 -5.98 -9.84
C VAL A 27 3.49 -5.34 -8.70
N ALA A 28 2.54 -6.07 -8.12
CA ALA A 28 1.77 -5.58 -6.98
C ALA A 28 2.68 -5.23 -5.79
N ALA A 29 3.68 -6.06 -5.48
CA ALA A 29 4.63 -5.77 -4.41
C ALA A 29 5.47 -4.51 -4.69
N MET A 30 5.86 -4.27 -5.94
CA MET A 30 6.60 -3.06 -6.33
C MET A 30 5.74 -1.80 -6.19
N LEU A 31 4.49 -1.85 -6.66
CA LEU A 31 3.55 -0.75 -6.53
C LEU A 31 3.25 -0.43 -5.07
N VAL A 32 3.10 -1.46 -4.23
CA VAL A 32 2.93 -1.30 -2.77
C VAL A 32 4.16 -0.65 -2.16
N GLY A 33 5.39 -1.05 -2.56
CA GLY A 33 6.62 -0.42 -2.11
C GLY A 33 6.66 1.09 -2.41
N MET A 34 6.38 1.46 -3.66
CA MET A 34 6.30 2.87 -4.08
C MET A 34 5.26 3.65 -3.29
N LEU A 35 4.04 3.13 -3.18
CA LEU A 35 2.96 3.84 -2.49
C LEU A 35 3.24 4.04 -0.99
N LEU A 36 3.88 3.06 -0.34
CA LEU A 36 4.13 3.11 1.10
C LEU A 36 5.36 3.91 1.49
N LEU A 37 6.36 4.02 0.62
CA LEU A 37 7.61 4.74 0.91
C LEU A 37 7.55 6.22 0.50
N ASP A 38 6.67 6.57 -0.44
CA ASP A 38 6.45 7.95 -0.89
C ASP A 38 6.22 8.96 0.26
N PRO A 39 5.35 8.69 1.27
CA PRO A 39 5.19 9.61 2.41
C PRO A 39 6.48 9.80 3.24
N VAL A 40 7.33 8.78 3.30
CA VAL A 40 8.60 8.83 4.04
C VAL A 40 9.58 9.78 3.37
N TRP A 41 9.67 9.72 2.04
CA TRP A 41 10.54 10.60 1.27
C TRP A 41 10.06 12.05 1.34
N ARG A 42 8.75 12.29 1.24
CA ARG A 42 8.17 13.64 1.39
C ARG A 42 8.41 14.23 2.77
N ALA A 43 8.16 13.45 3.82
CA ALA A 43 8.45 13.85 5.20
C ALA A 43 9.92 14.21 5.39
N GLY A 44 10.84 13.36 4.91
CA GLY A 44 12.27 13.64 4.95
C GLY A 44 12.66 14.92 4.19
N ALA A 45 12.06 15.15 3.02
CA ALA A 45 12.26 16.36 2.24
C ALA A 45 11.82 17.62 2.98
N ALA A 46 10.65 17.55 3.63
CA ALA A 46 10.07 18.66 4.39
C ALA A 46 10.94 19.05 5.58
N VAL A 47 11.52 18.05 6.27
CA VAL A 47 12.38 18.29 7.44
C VAL A 47 13.78 18.77 7.05
N LEU A 48 14.35 18.23 5.97
CA LEU A 48 15.75 18.47 5.59
C LEU A 48 15.92 19.54 4.49
N GLY A 49 14.83 20.04 3.90
CA GLY A 49 14.88 21.03 2.80
C GLY A 49 15.35 20.44 1.47
N GLY A 50 14.93 19.21 1.15
CA GLY A 50 15.46 18.41 0.02
C GLY A 50 14.54 18.22 -1.18
N GLY A 51 13.42 18.95 -1.27
CA GLY A 51 12.40 18.74 -2.32
C GLY A 51 12.97 18.84 -3.74
N ASP A 52 13.79 19.84 -3.99
CA ASP A 52 14.44 20.04 -5.30
C ASP A 52 15.39 18.91 -5.66
N VAL A 53 16.05 18.32 -4.65
CA VAL A 53 16.96 17.18 -4.84
C VAL A 53 16.16 15.94 -5.24
N LEU A 54 15.02 15.68 -4.59
CA LEU A 54 14.13 14.57 -4.94
C LEU A 54 13.52 14.72 -6.33
N ALA A 55 13.30 15.96 -6.78
CA ALA A 55 12.73 16.25 -8.10
C ALA A 55 13.72 16.06 -9.25
N ARG A 56 15.03 16.00 -9.00
CA ARG A 56 16.02 15.74 -10.04
C ARG A 56 15.81 14.36 -10.64
N ALA A 57 15.84 14.26 -11.97
CA ALA A 57 15.52 13.02 -12.68
C ALA A 57 16.43 11.84 -12.30
N ASP A 58 17.72 12.08 -12.01
CA ASP A 58 18.65 11.05 -11.55
C ASP A 58 18.29 10.51 -10.17
N VAL A 59 17.96 11.39 -9.22
CA VAL A 59 17.54 11.03 -7.87
C VAL A 59 16.18 10.35 -7.90
N ALA A 60 15.20 10.91 -8.62
CA ALA A 60 13.86 10.37 -8.75
C ALA A 60 13.87 8.96 -9.36
N ALA A 61 14.69 8.73 -10.40
CA ALA A 61 14.84 7.41 -11.01
C ALA A 61 15.40 6.37 -10.01
N LEU A 62 16.40 6.75 -9.23
CA LEU A 62 17.01 5.87 -8.22
C LEU A 62 16.10 5.63 -7.01
N LEU A 63 15.34 6.63 -6.56
CA LEU A 63 14.35 6.47 -5.49
C LEU A 63 13.23 5.54 -5.90
N MET A 64 12.67 5.74 -7.10
CA MET A 64 11.68 4.84 -7.67
C MET A 64 12.21 3.40 -7.75
N ALA A 65 13.44 3.21 -8.27
CA ALA A 65 14.08 1.89 -8.28
C ALA A 65 14.25 1.30 -6.87
N THR A 66 14.59 2.15 -5.89
CA THR A 66 14.73 1.79 -4.47
C THR A 66 13.41 1.32 -3.88
N ASP A 67 12.33 2.07 -4.09
CA ASP A 67 11.02 1.76 -3.51
C ASP A 67 10.47 0.44 -4.08
N MET A 68 10.60 0.27 -5.38
CA MET A 68 10.23 -0.96 -6.07
C MET A 68 11.07 -2.14 -5.56
N ALA A 69 12.38 -1.96 -5.39
CA ALA A 69 13.30 -2.99 -4.92
C ALA A 69 13.03 -3.39 -3.46
N LEU A 70 12.72 -2.43 -2.59
CA LEU A 70 12.35 -2.69 -1.19
C LEU A 70 11.04 -3.47 -1.09
N GLY A 71 10.01 -3.06 -1.84
CA GLY A 71 8.74 -3.77 -1.91
C GLY A 71 8.91 -5.22 -2.40
N MET A 72 9.70 -5.40 -3.46
CA MET A 72 10.00 -6.72 -3.99
C MET A 72 10.83 -7.58 -3.03
N ALA A 73 11.89 -7.02 -2.43
CA ALA A 73 12.75 -7.72 -1.49
C ALA A 73 11.96 -8.20 -0.26
N ALA A 74 11.07 -7.37 0.27
CA ALA A 74 10.17 -7.72 1.36
C ALA A 74 9.23 -8.87 0.97
N TRP A 75 8.65 -8.83 -0.24
CA TRP A 75 7.80 -9.90 -0.77
C TRP A 75 8.57 -11.21 -0.98
N MET A 76 9.75 -11.14 -1.57
CA MET A 76 10.62 -12.30 -1.79
C MET A 76 11.04 -12.94 -0.46
N TRP A 77 11.38 -12.12 0.54
CA TRP A 77 11.68 -12.58 1.90
C TRP A 77 10.48 -13.25 2.57
N HIS A 78 9.28 -12.67 2.43
CA HIS A 78 8.04 -13.27 2.95
C HIS A 78 7.75 -14.64 2.32
N ARG A 79 8.01 -14.78 1.02
CA ARG A 79 7.87 -16.02 0.25
C ARG A 79 9.01 -17.03 0.49
N GLY A 80 10.06 -16.64 1.22
CA GLY A 80 11.19 -17.51 1.55
C GLY A 80 12.18 -17.70 0.39
N HIS A 81 12.34 -16.72 -0.51
CA HIS A 81 13.40 -16.79 -1.51
C HIS A 81 14.77 -16.65 -0.84
N GLY A 82 15.78 -17.32 -1.40
CA GLY A 82 17.16 -17.23 -0.90
C GLY A 82 17.76 -15.83 -1.10
N ARG A 83 18.72 -15.45 -0.24
CA ARG A 83 19.34 -14.11 -0.27
C ARG A 83 20.01 -13.80 -1.62
N ALA A 84 20.64 -14.79 -2.25
CA ALA A 84 21.26 -14.62 -3.56
C ALA A 84 20.24 -14.25 -4.64
N ALA A 85 19.08 -14.93 -4.67
CA ALA A 85 18.01 -14.61 -5.60
C ALA A 85 17.44 -13.20 -5.36
N THR A 86 17.29 -12.78 -4.10
CA THR A 86 16.84 -11.42 -3.77
C THR A 86 17.86 -10.36 -4.20
N VAL A 87 19.16 -10.57 -3.94
CA VAL A 87 20.21 -9.61 -4.35
C VAL A 87 20.30 -9.52 -5.87
N GLU A 88 20.27 -10.65 -6.59
CA GLU A 88 20.26 -10.64 -8.05
C GLU A 88 19.00 -9.95 -8.61
N MET A 89 17.84 -10.14 -7.98
CA MET A 89 16.61 -9.45 -8.37
C MET A 89 16.71 -7.95 -8.15
N VAL A 90 17.18 -7.50 -6.99
CA VAL A 90 17.42 -6.08 -6.71
C VAL A 90 18.43 -5.50 -7.70
N ALA A 91 19.52 -6.21 -8.00
CA ALA A 91 20.50 -5.76 -8.99
C ALA A 91 19.88 -5.61 -10.38
N ALA A 92 19.02 -6.55 -10.81
CA ALA A 92 18.30 -6.46 -12.08
C ALA A 92 17.36 -5.23 -12.17
N MET A 93 16.95 -4.68 -11.03
CA MET A 93 16.14 -3.46 -10.96
C MET A 93 16.99 -2.19 -11.05
N TYR A 94 18.19 -2.17 -10.45
CA TYR A 94 19.07 -0.98 -10.46
C TYR A 94 19.96 -0.86 -11.70
N VAL A 95 20.54 -1.97 -12.17
CA VAL A 95 21.53 -1.98 -13.26
C VAL A 95 21.02 -1.24 -14.52
N PRO A 96 19.78 -1.44 -14.99
CA PRO A 96 19.24 -0.68 -16.13
C PRO A 96 19.32 0.84 -15.97
N PHE A 97 18.94 1.37 -14.81
CA PHE A 97 18.99 2.81 -14.55
C PHE A 97 20.42 3.30 -14.45
N LEU A 98 21.29 2.56 -13.76
CA LEU A 98 22.72 2.89 -13.64
C LEU A 98 23.43 2.93 -15.00
N LEU A 99 23.03 2.08 -15.95
CA LEU A 99 23.56 2.09 -17.32
C LEU A 99 23.07 3.27 -18.16
N LEU A 100 21.86 3.78 -17.89
CA LEU A 100 21.26 4.90 -18.63
C LEU A 100 21.61 6.28 -18.05
N LEU A 101 22.12 6.34 -16.82
CA LEU A 101 22.55 7.59 -16.19
C LEU A 101 23.71 8.28 -16.95
N PRO A 102 24.80 7.60 -17.38
CA PRO A 102 25.88 8.28 -18.11
C PRO A 102 25.44 8.91 -19.44
N PRO A 103 24.64 8.22 -20.30
CA PRO A 103 24.05 8.85 -21.48
C PRO A 103 23.14 10.04 -21.17
N TRP A 104 22.38 9.97 -20.07
CA TRP A 104 21.54 11.08 -19.60
C TRP A 104 22.39 12.28 -19.16
N TRP A 105 23.46 12.07 -18.38
CA TRP A 105 24.43 13.13 -18.01
C TRP A 105 25.12 13.75 -19.22
N ALA A 106 25.37 12.96 -20.27
CA ALA A 106 25.90 13.45 -21.54
C ALA A 106 24.88 14.23 -22.39
N GLY A 107 23.62 14.35 -21.94
CA GLY A 107 22.55 15.01 -22.69
C GLY A 107 22.05 14.24 -23.90
N LEU A 108 22.45 12.98 -24.06
CA LEU A 108 22.04 12.11 -25.17
C LEU A 108 20.65 11.51 -24.95
N LEU A 109 20.15 11.58 -23.72
CA LEU A 109 18.91 10.97 -23.29
C LEU A 109 18.12 11.99 -22.45
N GLY A 110 16.84 12.17 -22.74
CA GLY A 110 15.95 12.99 -21.91
C GLY A 110 15.42 12.24 -20.69
N ASP A 111 14.81 12.95 -19.75
CA ASP A 111 14.25 12.39 -18.50
C ASP A 111 13.24 11.26 -18.74
N HIS A 112 12.38 11.45 -19.75
CA HIS A 112 11.43 10.43 -20.16
C HIS A 112 12.13 9.19 -20.74
N GLY A 113 13.23 9.38 -21.47
CA GLY A 113 14.05 8.29 -21.99
C GLY A 113 14.73 7.49 -20.89
N LEU A 114 15.23 8.17 -19.84
CA LEU A 114 15.87 7.52 -18.69
C LEU A 114 14.86 6.63 -17.96
N THR A 115 13.67 7.19 -17.71
CA THR A 115 12.60 6.49 -16.99
C THR A 115 12.03 5.34 -17.81
N LEU A 116 11.61 5.58 -19.05
CA LEU A 116 11.02 4.57 -19.91
C LEU A 116 12.04 3.48 -20.27
N GLY A 117 13.26 3.87 -20.66
CA GLY A 117 14.34 2.96 -20.98
C GLY A 117 14.72 2.06 -19.81
N GLY A 118 14.80 2.62 -18.59
CA GLY A 118 15.08 1.87 -17.39
C GLY A 118 14.07 0.76 -17.14
N HIS A 119 12.77 1.05 -17.27
CA HIS A 119 11.70 0.05 -17.12
C HIS A 119 11.72 -1.01 -18.22
N LEU A 120 11.91 -0.59 -19.48
CA LEU A 120 11.94 -1.50 -20.62
C LEU A 120 13.10 -2.50 -20.54
N LEU A 121 14.24 -2.08 -19.99
CA LEU A 121 15.40 -2.94 -19.74
C LEU A 121 15.28 -3.75 -18.44
N MET A 122 14.60 -3.20 -17.42
CA MET A 122 14.38 -3.87 -16.15
C MET A 122 13.48 -5.11 -16.28
N LEU A 123 12.36 -5.01 -16.98
CA LEU A 123 11.43 -6.14 -17.16
C LEU A 123 12.12 -7.42 -17.70
N PRO A 124 12.87 -7.39 -18.82
CA PRO A 124 13.57 -8.57 -19.31
C PRO A 124 14.68 -9.04 -18.35
N ALA A 125 15.39 -8.13 -17.68
CA ALA A 125 16.41 -8.49 -16.70
C ALA A 125 15.80 -9.26 -15.51
N MET A 126 14.67 -8.79 -14.98
CA MET A 126 13.93 -9.47 -13.90
C MET A 126 13.41 -10.83 -14.35
N VAL A 127 12.88 -10.94 -15.57
CA VAL A 127 12.43 -12.22 -16.14
C VAL A 127 13.60 -13.20 -16.22
N LEU A 128 14.78 -12.76 -16.67
CA LEU A 128 15.98 -13.60 -16.74
C LEU A 128 16.39 -14.13 -15.36
N VAL A 129 16.40 -13.27 -14.34
CA VAL A 129 16.69 -13.67 -12.95
C VAL A 129 15.63 -14.64 -12.41
N ALA A 130 14.34 -14.37 -12.66
CA ALA A 130 13.25 -15.23 -12.24
C ALA A 130 13.36 -16.63 -12.88
N LEU A 131 13.72 -16.70 -14.16
CA LEU A 131 13.95 -17.97 -14.86
C LEU A 131 15.16 -18.72 -14.31
N ARG A 132 16.26 -18.03 -13.98
CA ARG A 132 17.46 -18.61 -13.38
C ARG A 132 17.17 -19.26 -12.02
N HIS A 133 16.36 -18.60 -11.18
CA HIS A 133 16.07 -19.06 -9.82
C HIS A 133 14.77 -19.87 -9.69
N ARG A 134 14.11 -20.23 -10.80
CA ARG A 134 12.81 -20.94 -10.79
C ARG A 134 12.82 -22.29 -10.05
N HIS A 135 14.00 -22.91 -9.91
CA HIS A 135 14.18 -24.20 -9.23
C HIS A 135 14.88 -24.08 -7.87
N ALA A 136 15.16 -22.85 -7.41
CA ALA A 136 15.79 -22.66 -6.12
C ALA A 136 14.84 -23.12 -5.00
N PRO A 137 15.27 -24.02 -4.11
CA PRO A 137 14.45 -24.43 -2.99
C PRO A 137 14.18 -23.23 -2.07
N PRO A 138 12.97 -23.13 -1.48
CA PRO A 138 12.65 -22.05 -0.56
C PRO A 138 13.58 -22.09 0.65
N ALA A 139 14.27 -20.99 0.90
CA ALA A 139 15.06 -20.78 2.10
C ALA A 139 14.12 -20.56 3.28
N ARG A 140 14.34 -21.25 4.40
CA ARG A 140 13.63 -20.97 5.66
C ARG A 140 14.14 -19.64 6.23
N PRO A 141 13.32 -18.58 6.30
CA PRO A 141 13.78 -17.32 6.86
C PRO A 141 14.01 -17.46 8.37
N ARG A 142 15.21 -17.16 8.85
CA ARG A 142 15.48 -16.93 10.28
C ARG A 142 14.77 -15.63 10.68
N ARG A 143 13.66 -15.72 11.42
CA ARG A 143 12.94 -14.55 11.93
C ARG A 143 13.45 -14.19 13.32
N HIS A 144 14.07 -13.03 13.46
CA HIS A 144 14.46 -12.51 14.76
C HIS A 144 13.19 -12.18 15.58
N PRO A 145 13.15 -12.42 16.90
CA PRO A 145 11.96 -12.17 17.72
C PRO A 145 11.43 -10.73 17.62
N VAL A 146 12.32 -9.74 17.52
CA VAL A 146 11.96 -8.32 17.31
C VAL A 146 11.20 -8.12 15.99
N VAL A 147 11.63 -8.77 14.92
CA VAL A 147 10.98 -8.69 13.61
C VAL A 147 9.59 -9.32 13.66
N VAL A 148 9.44 -10.42 14.41
CA VAL A 148 8.12 -11.04 14.63
C VAL A 148 7.21 -10.13 15.45
N ALA A 149 7.74 -9.48 16.48
CA ALA A 149 6.98 -8.53 17.29
C ALA A 149 6.51 -7.31 16.46
N LEU A 150 7.40 -6.75 15.64
CA LEU A 150 7.05 -5.64 14.74
C LEU A 150 6.04 -6.07 13.68
N ALA A 151 6.23 -7.24 13.07
CA ALA A 151 5.29 -7.79 12.10
C ALA A 151 3.89 -8.07 12.70
N ARG A 152 3.78 -8.32 14.01
CA ARG A 152 2.46 -8.43 14.67
C ARG A 152 1.73 -7.09 14.75
N ARG A 153 2.45 -5.97 14.81
CA ARG A 153 1.91 -4.60 14.81
C ARG A 153 1.87 -3.97 13.42
N TRP A 154 1.92 -4.80 12.36
CA TRP A 154 1.79 -4.32 11.00
C TRP A 154 0.54 -3.44 10.73
N PRO A 155 -0.65 -3.67 11.36
CA PRO A 155 -1.81 -2.83 11.07
C PRO A 155 -1.61 -1.41 11.60
N THR A 156 -1.13 -1.28 12.84
CA THR A 156 -0.76 0.01 13.43
C THR A 156 0.34 0.69 12.62
N GLY A 157 1.43 -0.03 12.31
CA GLY A 157 2.55 0.53 11.56
C GLY A 157 2.15 1.03 10.16
N LEU A 158 1.30 0.29 9.47
CA LEU A 158 0.77 0.67 8.16
C LEU A 158 -0.10 1.93 8.25
N ALA A 159 -0.95 2.03 9.27
CA ALA A 159 -1.81 3.20 9.48
C ALA A 159 -1.00 4.48 9.73
N LEU A 160 0.02 4.40 10.58
CA LEU A 160 0.93 5.52 10.85
C LEU A 160 1.71 5.92 9.61
N LEU A 161 2.21 4.94 8.85
CA LEU A 161 2.92 5.20 7.60
C LEU A 161 2.05 5.93 6.57
N MET A 162 0.80 5.48 6.38
CA MET A 162 -0.14 6.10 5.45
C MET A 162 -0.59 7.51 5.87
N THR A 163 -0.46 7.85 7.15
CA THR A 163 -0.84 9.17 7.68
C THR A 163 0.34 10.11 7.85
N LEU A 164 1.56 9.67 7.53
CA LEU A 164 2.78 10.42 7.79
C LEU A 164 2.79 11.80 7.13
N ASP A 165 2.29 11.92 5.90
CA ASP A 165 2.21 13.19 5.18
C ASP A 165 1.36 14.24 5.93
N LEU A 166 0.26 13.81 6.57
CA LEU A 166 -0.63 14.69 7.33
C LEU A 166 0.02 15.27 8.59
N TRP A 167 1.12 14.68 9.05
CA TRP A 167 1.81 15.15 10.25
C TRP A 167 2.69 16.36 9.96
N PHE A 168 3.15 16.49 8.71
CA PHE A 168 4.00 17.59 8.25
C PHE A 168 3.23 18.62 7.43
N ALA A 169 2.18 18.19 6.73
CA ALA A 169 1.25 19.05 6.01
C ALA A 169 -0.20 18.74 6.45
N PRO A 170 -0.61 19.20 7.65
CA PRO A 170 -1.96 18.98 8.14
C PRO A 170 -2.99 19.59 7.20
N ALA A 171 -4.00 18.80 6.82
CA ALA A 171 -5.06 19.22 5.93
C ALA A 171 -6.42 18.76 6.45
N VAL A 172 -7.43 19.61 6.29
CA VAL A 172 -8.81 19.25 6.59
C VAL A 172 -9.38 18.47 5.40
N LEU A 173 -9.71 17.20 5.62
CA LEU A 173 -10.32 16.37 4.59
C LEU A 173 -11.74 16.82 4.24
N ALA A 174 -12.15 16.52 3.02
CA ALA A 174 -13.48 16.87 2.53
C ALA A 174 -14.59 16.06 3.24
N PRO A 175 -15.80 16.62 3.44
CA PRO A 175 -16.89 15.95 4.17
C PRO A 175 -17.31 14.58 3.63
N TRP A 176 -17.22 14.37 2.30
CA TRP A 176 -17.58 13.09 1.68
C TRP A 176 -16.72 11.92 2.18
N THR A 177 -15.51 12.19 2.70
CA THR A 177 -14.63 11.15 3.24
C THR A 177 -15.26 10.41 4.42
N LEU A 178 -16.15 11.06 5.18
CA LEU A 178 -16.93 10.44 6.25
C LEU A 178 -17.85 9.31 5.76
N LEU A 179 -18.20 9.28 4.46
CA LEU A 179 -19.04 8.24 3.88
C LEU A 179 -18.25 7.00 3.46
N VAL A 180 -16.94 7.13 3.23
CA VAL A 180 -16.07 6.02 2.83
C VAL A 180 -15.99 4.98 3.93
N LEU A 181 -15.89 5.43 5.18
CA LEU A 181 -15.73 4.60 6.38
C LEU A 181 -16.94 3.65 6.59
N PRO A 182 -18.20 4.12 6.70
CA PRO A 182 -19.37 3.25 6.86
C PRO A 182 -19.64 2.40 5.62
N ALA A 183 -19.36 2.92 4.41
CA ALA A 183 -19.49 2.14 3.18
C ALA A 183 -18.53 0.93 3.16
N GLY A 184 -17.29 1.12 3.60
CA GLY A 184 -16.30 0.05 3.72
C GLY A 184 -16.74 -1.04 4.70
N TYR A 185 -17.32 -0.65 5.84
CA TYR A 185 -17.86 -1.59 6.83
C TYR A 185 -19.06 -2.39 6.30
N LEU A 186 -19.96 -1.76 5.56
CA LEU A 186 -21.07 -2.46 4.88
C LEU A 186 -20.53 -3.42 3.81
N LEU A 187 -19.57 -3.00 2.99
CA LEU A 187 -18.96 -3.90 2.02
C LEU A 187 -18.31 -5.12 2.70
N LEU A 188 -17.49 -4.91 3.73
CA LEU A 188 -16.85 -6.02 4.44
C LEU A 188 -17.85 -6.91 5.17
N GLY A 189 -18.90 -6.33 5.77
CA GLY A 189 -19.98 -7.08 6.41
C GLY A 189 -20.78 -7.94 5.41
N THR A 190 -21.00 -7.46 4.18
CA THR A 190 -21.63 -8.26 3.10
C THR A 190 -20.77 -9.43 2.68
N VAL A 191 -19.49 -9.18 2.40
CA VAL A 191 -18.52 -10.22 2.00
C VAL A 191 -18.38 -11.28 3.10
N ARG A 192 -18.35 -10.87 4.37
CA ARG A 192 -18.25 -11.77 5.53
C ARG A 192 -19.58 -12.35 6.01
N ARG A 193 -20.69 -12.07 5.31
CA ARG A 193 -22.05 -12.57 5.58
C ARG A 193 -22.52 -12.34 7.02
N GLN A 194 -22.22 -11.15 7.57
CA GLN A 194 -22.46 -10.81 8.97
C GLN A 194 -23.90 -10.32 9.25
N TRP A 195 -24.77 -10.26 8.24
CA TRP A 195 -26.12 -9.68 8.36
C TRP A 195 -27.19 -10.58 8.96
N ARG A 196 -26.85 -11.82 9.34
CA ARG A 196 -27.80 -12.69 10.07
C ARG A 196 -28.18 -12.12 11.43
N ASP A 197 -27.29 -11.34 12.06
CA ASP A 197 -27.61 -10.60 13.27
C ASP A 197 -28.20 -9.23 12.89
N ARG A 198 -29.52 -9.09 13.04
CA ARG A 198 -30.26 -7.85 12.74
C ARG A 198 -29.77 -6.67 13.59
N ARG A 199 -29.26 -6.90 14.80
CA ARG A 199 -28.73 -5.82 15.65
C ARG A 199 -27.45 -5.26 15.08
N VAL A 200 -26.56 -6.13 14.56
CA VAL A 200 -25.33 -5.72 13.89
C VAL A 200 -25.63 -4.94 12.62
N LEU A 201 -26.59 -5.40 11.80
CA LEU A 201 -27.04 -4.66 10.63
C LEU A 201 -27.61 -3.29 11.02
N ALA A 202 -28.50 -3.23 12.02
CA ALA A 202 -29.09 -1.98 12.49
C ALA A 202 -28.02 -0.99 12.99
N LEU A 203 -27.01 -1.47 13.73
CA LEU A 203 -25.89 -0.63 14.17
C LEU A 203 -25.10 -0.06 12.99
N GLN A 204 -24.85 -0.86 11.94
CA GLN A 204 -24.14 -0.37 10.76
C GLN A 204 -24.97 0.64 9.95
N LEU A 205 -26.28 0.43 9.84
CA LEU A 205 -27.17 1.41 9.20
C LEU A 205 -27.31 2.69 10.03
N ALA A 206 -27.36 2.58 11.35
CA ALA A 206 -27.34 3.74 12.25
C ALA A 206 -26.02 4.51 12.15
N GLY A 207 -24.89 3.80 12.05
CA GLY A 207 -23.60 4.39 11.72
C GLY A 207 -23.64 5.12 10.37
N LEU A 208 -24.09 4.47 9.31
CA LEU A 208 -24.23 5.12 7.99
C LEU A 208 -25.08 6.40 8.07
N ALA A 209 -26.21 6.36 8.78
CA ALA A 209 -27.06 7.53 8.97
C ALA A 209 -26.38 8.64 9.79
N GLY A 210 -25.66 8.27 10.86
CA GLY A 210 -24.93 9.22 11.71
C GLY A 210 -23.81 9.94 10.96
N TRP A 211 -22.94 9.19 10.27
CA TRP A 211 -21.87 9.78 9.46
C TRP A 211 -22.39 10.51 8.23
N GLY A 212 -23.47 10.01 7.62
CA GLY A 212 -24.18 10.71 6.55
C GLY A 212 -24.74 12.05 7.00
N GLY A 213 -25.34 12.09 8.19
CA GLY A 213 -25.81 13.33 8.81
C GLY A 213 -24.68 14.32 9.10
N LEU A 214 -23.55 13.84 9.64
CA LEU A 214 -22.37 14.68 9.86
C LEU A 214 -21.80 15.25 8.55
N ALA A 215 -21.70 14.43 7.50
CA ALA A 215 -21.23 14.88 6.19
C ALA A 215 -22.16 15.94 5.59
N ALA A 216 -23.48 15.72 5.66
CA ALA A 216 -24.47 16.68 5.18
C ALA A 216 -24.42 17.99 5.99
N ALA A 217 -24.28 17.91 7.32
CA ALA A 217 -24.14 19.08 8.18
C ALA A 217 -22.86 19.87 7.88
N ALA A 218 -21.75 19.19 7.60
CA ALA A 218 -20.50 19.83 7.21
C ALA A 218 -20.58 20.49 5.82
N LEU A 219 -21.36 19.94 4.88
CA LEU A 219 -21.59 20.55 3.56
C LEU A 219 -22.56 21.73 3.58
N ALA A 220 -23.55 21.69 4.47
CA ALA A 220 -24.58 22.73 4.57
C ALA A 220 -24.25 23.82 5.60
N GLY A 221 -23.32 23.56 6.51
CA GLY A 221 -22.93 24.46 7.59
C GLY A 221 -21.92 25.53 7.17
N PRO A 222 -21.65 26.52 8.03
CA PRO A 222 -20.62 27.54 7.79
C PRO A 222 -19.22 26.91 7.67
N ASP A 223 -18.37 27.48 6.83
CA ASP A 223 -17.00 26.98 6.57
C ASP A 223 -16.19 26.80 7.86
N GLY A 224 -16.37 27.68 8.85
CA GLY A 224 -15.67 27.63 10.13
C GLY A 224 -16.04 26.44 11.03
N VAL A 225 -17.17 25.78 10.79
CA VAL A 225 -17.64 24.63 11.59
C VAL A 225 -17.51 23.31 10.81
N ALA A 226 -17.51 23.37 9.48
CA ALA A 226 -17.40 22.20 8.61
C ALA A 226 -16.16 21.35 8.94
N GLY A 227 -14.99 21.97 9.08
CA GLY A 227 -13.76 21.26 9.41
C GLY A 227 -13.81 20.54 10.76
N ALA A 228 -14.38 21.18 11.78
CA ALA A 228 -14.54 20.60 13.11
C ALA A 228 -15.49 19.39 13.10
N LEU A 229 -16.59 19.46 12.33
CA LEU A 229 -17.51 18.34 12.15
C LEU A 229 -16.83 17.15 11.45
N VAL A 230 -16.00 17.39 10.44
CA VAL A 230 -15.26 16.32 9.78
C VAL A 230 -14.23 15.70 10.72
N ALA A 231 -13.45 16.50 11.44
CA ALA A 231 -12.48 15.99 12.42
C ALA A 231 -13.17 15.15 13.52
N ALA A 232 -14.30 15.63 14.04
CA ALA A 232 -15.10 14.90 15.02
C ALA A 232 -15.67 13.58 14.44
N GLY A 233 -16.10 13.58 13.17
CA GLY A 233 -16.58 12.39 12.49
C GLY A 233 -15.50 11.30 12.33
N TRP A 234 -14.27 11.68 12.00
CA TRP A 234 -13.13 10.77 11.94
C TRP A 234 -12.76 10.21 13.33
N LEU A 235 -12.68 11.06 14.36
CA LEU A 235 -12.40 10.61 15.74
C LEU A 235 -13.53 9.72 16.30
N GLY A 236 -14.78 10.04 15.98
CA GLY A 236 -15.91 9.19 16.29
C GLY A 236 -15.79 7.81 15.64
N HIS A 237 -15.20 7.73 14.45
CA HIS A 237 -15.03 6.45 13.76
C HIS A 237 -13.89 5.63 14.36
N ALA A 238 -12.80 6.29 14.78
CA ALA A 238 -11.76 5.65 15.57
C ALA A 238 -12.33 4.98 16.85
N ALA A 239 -13.28 5.64 17.53
CA ALA A 239 -13.97 5.06 18.69
C ALA A 239 -14.87 3.88 18.30
N TRP A 240 -15.54 3.96 17.15
CA TRP A 240 -16.36 2.89 16.57
C TRP A 240 -15.51 1.66 16.20
N ASP A 241 -14.33 1.88 15.62
CA ASP A 241 -13.35 0.86 15.28
C ASP A 241 -12.82 0.16 16.53
N LEU A 242 -12.57 0.90 17.61
CA LEU A 242 -12.17 0.31 18.89
C LEU A 242 -13.24 -0.64 19.44
N ALA A 243 -14.51 -0.28 19.31
CA ALA A 243 -15.62 -1.18 19.69
C ALA A 243 -15.63 -2.45 18.81
N HIS A 244 -15.40 -2.32 17.49
CA HIS A 244 -15.34 -3.46 16.58
C HIS A 244 -14.10 -4.34 16.81
N HIS A 245 -12.95 -3.75 17.14
CA HIS A 245 -11.72 -4.44 17.49
C HIS A 245 -11.90 -5.30 18.75
N ARG A 246 -12.63 -4.80 19.74
CA ARG A 246 -12.95 -5.53 20.99
C ARG A 246 -13.97 -6.65 20.76
N ASN A 247 -14.99 -6.40 19.94
CA ASN A 247 -16.09 -7.33 19.74
C ASN A 247 -15.82 -8.39 18.65
N GLY A 248 -14.86 -8.15 17.76
CA GLY A 248 -14.47 -9.09 16.70
C GLY A 248 -15.53 -9.34 15.62
N ARG A 249 -16.53 -8.46 15.51
CA ARG A 249 -17.66 -8.56 14.58
C ARG A 249 -17.47 -7.65 13.38
N VAL A 250 -18.18 -7.94 12.28
CA VAL A 250 -18.17 -7.19 11.00
C VAL A 250 -16.84 -7.23 10.25
N VAL A 251 -15.76 -6.69 10.80
CA VAL A 251 -14.43 -6.61 10.15
C VAL A 251 -13.38 -7.49 10.87
N PRO A 252 -12.29 -7.90 10.19
CA PRO A 252 -11.17 -8.57 10.86
C PRO A 252 -10.54 -7.66 11.93
N ARG A 253 -10.03 -8.24 13.01
CA ARG A 253 -9.44 -7.48 14.13
C ARG A 253 -8.27 -6.57 13.70
N ALA A 254 -7.44 -7.05 12.78
CA ALA A 254 -6.36 -6.26 12.19
C ALA A 254 -6.87 -5.09 11.36
N TYR A 255 -7.98 -5.26 10.63
CA TYR A 255 -8.60 -4.17 9.87
C TYR A 255 -9.13 -3.08 10.81
N ALA A 256 -9.84 -3.46 11.88
CA ALA A 256 -10.32 -2.50 12.88
C ALA A 256 -9.18 -1.79 13.62
N GLU A 257 -8.05 -2.48 13.86
CA GLU A 257 -6.85 -1.84 14.44
C GLU A 257 -6.24 -0.80 13.49
N TRP A 258 -6.05 -1.18 12.22
CA TRP A 258 -5.51 -0.28 11.19
C TRP A 258 -6.43 0.94 11.00
N CYS A 259 -7.73 0.71 10.81
CA CYS A 259 -8.72 1.77 10.62
C CYS A 259 -8.75 2.70 11.84
N GLY A 260 -8.82 2.15 13.07
CA GLY A 260 -8.88 2.98 14.26
C GLY A 260 -7.64 3.84 14.49
N VAL A 261 -6.44 3.34 14.16
CA VAL A 261 -5.20 4.13 14.26
C VAL A 261 -5.15 5.21 13.17
N LEU A 262 -5.52 4.85 11.94
CA LEU A 262 -5.56 5.77 10.81
C LEU A 262 -6.53 6.92 11.12
N ASP A 263 -7.73 6.58 11.57
CA ASP A 263 -8.78 7.55 11.83
C ASP A 263 -8.45 8.47 13.00
N ALA A 264 -7.81 7.94 14.04
CA ALA A 264 -7.30 8.74 15.14
C ALA A 264 -6.21 9.70 14.68
N ALA A 265 -5.23 9.23 13.89
CA ALA A 265 -4.15 10.07 13.39
C ALA A 265 -4.69 11.18 12.45
N VAL A 266 -5.54 10.83 11.49
CA VAL A 266 -6.21 11.79 10.60
C VAL A 266 -7.02 12.80 11.42
N GLY A 267 -7.91 12.33 12.29
CA GLY A 267 -8.75 13.22 13.10
C GLY A 267 -7.94 14.17 14.00
N ILE A 268 -6.90 13.66 14.67
CA ILE A 268 -6.03 14.50 15.52
C ILE A 268 -5.28 15.54 14.68
N THR A 269 -4.70 15.16 13.54
CA THR A 269 -3.99 16.11 12.66
C THR A 269 -4.93 17.19 12.11
N MET A 270 -6.19 16.85 11.80
CA MET A 270 -7.19 17.84 11.40
C MET A 270 -7.54 18.81 12.54
N VAL A 271 -7.68 18.33 13.77
CA VAL A 271 -7.88 19.22 14.94
C VAL A 271 -6.70 20.16 15.12
N LEU A 272 -5.47 19.65 15.05
CA LEU A 272 -4.27 20.49 15.15
C LEU A 272 -4.20 21.53 14.01
N ALA A 273 -4.57 21.15 12.79
CA ALA A 273 -4.64 22.07 11.65
C ALA A 273 -5.62 23.23 11.92
N LEU A 274 -6.80 22.92 12.46
CA LEU A 274 -7.83 23.92 12.79
C LEU A 274 -7.44 24.82 13.96
N LEU A 275 -6.57 24.37 14.86
CA LEU A 275 -6.09 25.17 16.00
C LEU A 275 -4.94 26.10 15.62
N HIS A 276 -4.19 25.78 14.56
CA HIS A 276 -2.98 26.51 14.16
C HIS A 276 -3.14 27.29 12.84
N GLY A 277 -4.25 27.12 12.11
CA GLY A 277 -4.60 27.84 10.90
C GLY A 277 -5.61 28.95 11.16
#